data_AF-A0A6P0C6R5-F1
#
_entry.id   AF-A0A6P0C6R5-F1
#
_cell.length_a   1.000
_cell.length_b   1.000
_cell.length_c   1.000
_cell.angle_alpha   90.00
_cell.angle_beta   90.00
_cell.angle_gamma   90.00
#
_symmetry.space_group_name_H-M   'P 1'
#
loop_
_entity.id
_entity.type
_entity.pdbx_description
1 polymer ?
#
loop_
_entity_poly.entity_id
_entity_poly.type
_entity_poly.pdbx_seq_one_letter_code
_entity_poly.pdbx_strand_id
1 'polypeptide(L)'
;MALSQRTYAGEEAAALRCANTLALTAVALSRAGMIDETEKEVMLGITILILERHVSGTWAQKKAALTIMRDRRSVEDTIEDYQRNAARCLQQFPIN
;
A
#
# COMPACT_ATOMS: atom_id res chain seq x y z
N MET A 1 -8.49 -14.20 20.08
CA MET A 1 -7.05 -14.31 19.75
C MET A 1 -6.49 -12.91 19.60
N ALA A 2 -5.55 -12.51 20.46
CA ALA A 2 -4.89 -11.21 20.33
C ALA A 2 -3.98 -11.24 19.09
N LEU A 3 -4.19 -10.31 18.15
CA LEU A 3 -3.22 -10.06 17.08
C LEU A 3 -1.93 -9.59 17.76
N SER A 4 -0.92 -10.45 17.84
CA SER A 4 0.41 -10.02 18.30
C SER A 4 0.84 -8.86 17.41
N GLN A 5 0.99 -7.69 18.01
CA GLN A 5 1.27 -6.43 17.33
C GLN A 5 2.70 -6.48 16.81
N ARG A 6 2.85 -6.88 15.54
CA ARG A 6 4.15 -6.93 14.86
C ARG A 6 4.60 -5.51 14.56
N THR A 7 5.83 -5.19 14.94
CA THR A 7 6.48 -3.95 14.52
C THR A 7 7.24 -4.23 13.23
N TYR A 8 6.88 -3.50 12.16
CA TYR A 8 7.55 -3.57 10.87
C TYR A 8 8.62 -2.49 10.80
N ALA A 9 9.83 -2.84 10.37
CA ALA A 9 10.98 -1.95 10.27
C ALA A 9 11.74 -2.19 8.96
N GLY A 10 12.68 -1.29 8.63
CA GLY A 10 13.53 -1.43 7.45
C GLY A 10 12.74 -1.59 6.16
N GLU A 11 13.09 -2.63 5.39
CA GLU A 11 12.48 -2.94 4.09
C GLU A 11 10.99 -3.28 4.21
N GLU A 12 10.56 -4.04 5.22
CA GLU A 12 9.14 -4.38 5.39
C GLU A 12 8.28 -3.12 5.63
N ALA A 13 8.81 -2.17 6.41
CA ALA A 13 8.14 -0.90 6.65
C ALA A 13 8.07 -0.03 5.39
N ALA A 14 9.09 -0.10 4.53
CA ALA A 14 9.10 0.58 3.24
C ALA A 14 8.11 -0.07 2.26
N ALA A 15 8.07 -1.39 2.19
CA ALA A 15 7.09 -2.14 1.39
C ALA A 15 5.65 -1.84 1.82
N LEU A 16 5.37 -1.79 3.13
CA LEU A 16 4.06 -1.40 3.66
C LEU A 16 3.65 0.02 3.26
N ARG A 17 4.58 0.99 3.30
CA ARG A 17 4.32 2.36 2.82
C ARG A 17 3.98 2.35 1.34
N CYS A 18 4.78 1.66 0.53
CA CYS A 18 4.56 1.58 -0.91
C CYS A 18 3.24 0.91 -1.29
N ALA A 19 2.91 -0.20 -0.65
CA ALA A 19 1.63 -0.88 -0.83
C ALA A 19 0.46 0.06 -0.47
N ASN A 20 0.53 0.72 0.69
CA ASN A 20 -0.52 1.66 1.11
C ASN A 20 -0.68 2.82 0.12
N THR A 21 0.43 3.40 -0.35
CA THR A 21 0.42 4.48 -1.33
C THR A 21 -0.25 4.02 -2.64
N LEU A 22 0.14 2.87 -3.18
CA LEU A 22 -0.46 2.34 -4.42
C LEU A 22 -1.97 2.06 -4.27
N ALA A 23 -2.38 1.50 -3.14
CA ALA A 23 -3.79 1.21 -2.89
C ALA A 23 -4.66 2.48 -2.81
N LEU A 24 -4.21 3.47 -2.02
CA LEU A 24 -4.97 4.72 -1.84
C LEU A 24 -5.04 5.52 -3.13
N THR A 25 -3.97 5.47 -3.92
CA THR A 25 -3.93 6.03 -5.27
C THR A 25 -4.98 5.42 -6.17
N ALA A 26 -5.01 4.10 -6.28
CA ALA A 26 -5.92 3.41 -7.18
C ALA A 26 -7.37 3.83 -6.87
N VAL A 27 -7.70 3.90 -5.57
CA VAL A 27 -8.99 4.38 -5.10
C VAL A 27 -9.21 5.86 -5.45
N ALA A 28 -8.23 6.73 -5.25
CA ALA A 28 -8.34 8.16 -5.55
C ALA A 28 -8.52 8.44 -7.04
N LEU A 29 -7.70 7.83 -7.91
CA LEU A 29 -7.78 7.96 -9.36
C LEU A 29 -9.12 7.45 -9.89
N SER A 30 -9.59 6.31 -9.38
CA SER A 30 -10.88 5.74 -9.77
C SER A 30 -12.04 6.66 -9.37
N ARG A 31 -12.01 7.24 -8.16
CA ARG A 31 -13.00 8.23 -7.72
C ARG A 31 -12.99 9.52 -8.55
N ALA A 32 -11.83 9.91 -9.06
CA ALA A 32 -11.67 11.05 -9.95
C ALA A 32 -12.06 10.73 -11.42
N GLY A 33 -12.44 9.48 -11.73
CA GLY A 33 -12.75 9.03 -13.09
C GLY A 33 -11.53 8.99 -14.02
N MET A 34 -10.32 8.97 -13.45
CA MET A 34 -9.06 8.98 -14.21
C MET A 34 -8.60 7.57 -14.61
N ILE A 35 -9.07 6.55 -13.89
CA ILE A 35 -8.87 5.13 -14.23
C ILE A 35 -10.21 4.41 -14.06
N ASP A 36 -10.40 3.34 -14.83
CA ASP A 36 -11.58 2.49 -14.70
C ASP A 36 -11.47 1.48 -13.53
N GLU A 37 -12.53 0.70 -13.34
CA GLU A 37 -12.59 -0.29 -12.26
C GLU A 37 -11.56 -1.41 -12.46
N THR A 38 -11.32 -1.83 -13.70
CA THR A 38 -10.37 -2.89 -14.04
C THR A 38 -8.94 -2.43 -13.75
N GLU A 39 -8.57 -1.22 -14.15
CA GLU A 39 -7.27 -0.62 -13.83
C GLU A 39 -7.07 -0.49 -12.31
N LYS A 40 -8.11 -0.07 -11.58
CA LYS A 40 -8.07 -0.04 -10.12
C LYS A 40 -7.82 -1.43 -9.53
N GLU A 41 -8.54 -2.44 -9.99
CA GLU A 41 -8.37 -3.83 -9.53
C GLU A 41 -6.95 -4.35 -9.77
N VAL A 42 -6.36 -4.06 -10.93
CA VAL A 42 -4.96 -4.41 -11.23
C VAL A 42 -4.00 -3.75 -10.23
N MET A 43 -4.15 -2.44 -9.96
CA MET A 43 -3.31 -1.73 -9.00
C MET A 43 -3.47 -2.27 -7.56
N LEU A 44 -4.69 -2.64 -7.16
CA LEU A 44 -4.94 -3.30 -5.88
C LEU A 44 -4.32 -4.71 -5.84
N GLY A 45 -4.34 -5.44 -6.95
CA GLY A 45 -3.65 -6.73 -7.09
C GLY A 45 -2.13 -6.59 -6.89
N ILE A 46 -1.51 -5.58 -7.49
CA ILE A 46 -0.08 -5.26 -7.31
C ILE A 46 0.24 -4.98 -5.83
N THR A 47 -0.63 -4.20 -5.16
CA THR A 47 -0.50 -3.92 -3.72
C THR A 47 -0.45 -5.22 -2.91
N ILE A 48 -1.37 -6.15 -3.17
CA ILE A 48 -1.43 -7.43 -2.48
C ILE A 48 -0.15 -8.23 -2.75
N LEU A 49 0.35 -8.25 -3.97
CA LEU A 49 1.60 -8.95 -4.32
C LEU A 49 2.82 -8.38 -3.58
N ILE A 50 2.91 -7.06 -3.44
CA ILE A 50 3.97 -6.41 -2.65
C ILE A 50 3.91 -6.88 -1.19
N LEU A 51 2.72 -6.92 -0.61
CA LEU A 51 2.53 -7.38 0.78
C LEU A 51 2.85 -8.86 0.95
N GLU A 52 2.50 -9.71 -0.01
CA GLU A 52 2.76 -11.14 0.08
C GLU A 52 4.25 -11.47 -0.04
N ARG A 53 4.99 -10.72 -0.87
CA ARG A 53 6.41 -11.00 -1.13
C ARG A 53 7.35 -10.30 -0.15
N HIS A 54 7.05 -9.07 0.24
CA HIS A 54 8.00 -8.18 0.93
C HIS A 54 7.60 -7.85 2.37
N VAL A 55 6.47 -8.36 2.85
CA VAL A 55 5.99 -8.14 4.21
C VAL A 55 5.65 -9.48 4.84
N SER A 56 6.34 -9.82 5.92
CA SER A 56 6.10 -11.06 6.66
C SER A 56 4.91 -10.94 7.61
N GLY A 57 4.54 -12.08 8.21
CA GLY A 57 3.41 -12.18 9.12
C GLY A 57 2.12 -12.57 8.42
N THR A 58 1.03 -12.66 9.20
CA THR A 58 -0.26 -13.11 8.69
C THR A 58 -0.96 -12.01 7.91
N TRP A 59 -1.88 -12.38 7.03
CA TRP A 59 -2.73 -11.41 6.31
C TRP A 59 -3.42 -10.43 7.27
N ALA A 60 -3.91 -10.90 8.41
CA ALA A 60 -4.54 -10.05 9.41
C ALA A 60 -3.58 -9.01 10.00
N GLN A 61 -2.30 -9.35 10.20
CA GLN A 61 -1.27 -8.41 10.65
C GLN A 61 -0.94 -7.38 9.57
N LYS A 62 -0.75 -7.82 8.31
CA LYS A 62 -0.49 -6.92 7.18
C LYS A 62 -1.65 -5.93 6.98
N LYS A 63 -2.89 -6.43 7.02
CA LYS A 63 -4.10 -5.61 6.93
C LYS A 63 -4.19 -4.59 8.07
N ALA A 64 -3.90 -4.99 9.31
CA ALA A 64 -3.88 -4.06 10.43
C ALA A 64 -2.81 -2.97 10.27
N ALA A 65 -1.63 -3.32 9.77
CA ALA A 65 -0.56 -2.36 9.49
C ALA A 65 -0.96 -1.34 8.40
N LEU A 66 -1.63 -1.80 7.34
CA LEU A 66 -2.18 -0.91 6.31
C LEU A 66 -3.25 0.04 6.87
N THR A 67 -4.16 -0.45 7.71
CA THR A 67 -5.17 0.40 8.37
C THR A 67 -4.49 1.50 9.20
N ILE A 68 -3.48 1.13 10.00
CA ILE A 68 -2.71 2.11 10.79
C ILE A 68 -2.00 3.12 9.87
N MET A 69 -1.43 2.67 8.75
CA MET A 69 -0.76 3.55 7.79
C MET A 69 -1.72 4.56 7.15
N ARG A 70 -2.93 4.11 6.78
CA ARG A 70 -4.01 4.97 6.30
C ARG A 70 -4.44 5.99 7.36
N ASP A 71 -4.60 5.55 8.61
CA ASP A 71 -5.11 6.40 9.69
C ASP A 71 -4.05 7.37 10.25
N ARG A 72 -2.76 7.16 9.93
CA ARG A 72 -1.63 8.00 10.37
C ARG A 72 -1.46 9.29 9.58
N ARG A 73 -2.11 9.46 8.44
CA ARG A 73 -1.86 10.59 7.53
C ARG A 73 -3.17 11.21 7.06
N SER A 74 -3.16 12.52 6.85
CA SER A 74 -4.27 13.18 6.17
C SER A 74 -4.39 12.64 4.73
N VAL A 75 -5.57 12.82 4.12
CA VAL A 75 -5.79 12.43 2.73
C VAL A 75 -4.86 13.21 1.82
N GLU A 76 -4.62 14.48 2.13
CA GLU A 76 -3.72 15.39 1.42
C GLU A 76 -2.26 14.90 1.46
N ASP A 77 -1.74 14.57 2.66
CA ASP A 77 -0.37 14.04 2.81
C ASP A 77 -0.18 12.73 2.04
N THR A 78 -1.23 11.91 1.96
CA THR A 78 -1.20 10.65 1.23
C THR A 78 -1.15 10.88 -0.28
N ILE A 79 -1.95 11.82 -0.81
CA ILE A 79 -1.98 12.14 -2.23
C ILE A 79 -0.66 12.78 -2.68
N GLU A 80 -0.05 13.63 -1.85
CA GLU A 80 1.22 14.25 -2.18
C GLU A 80 2.37 13.23 -2.18
N ASP A 81 2.37 12.32 -1.22
CA ASP A 81 3.34 11.22 -1.17
C ASP A 81 3.15 10.25 -2.35
N TYR A 82 1.90 10.06 -2.81
CA TYR A 82 1.59 9.35 -4.04
C TYR A 82 2.28 9.97 -5.25
N GLN A 83 2.02 11.25 -5.51
CA GLN A 83 2.54 11.96 -6.67
C GLN A 83 4.07 11.90 -6.75
N ARG A 84 4.73 11.88 -5.59
CA ARG A 84 6.19 11.88 -5.51
C ARG A 84 6.81 10.49 -5.56
N ASN A 85 6.16 9.47 -5.02
CA ASN A 85 6.83 8.21 -4.67
C ASN A 85 6.27 6.93 -5.32
N ALA A 86 5.10 6.95 -5.97
CA ALA A 86 4.52 5.70 -6.50
C ALA A 86 5.36 5.00 -7.56
N ALA A 87 5.94 5.74 -8.50
CA ALA A 87 6.83 5.15 -9.50
C ALA A 87 8.09 4.54 -8.86
N ARG A 88 8.65 5.21 -7.84
CA ARG A 88 9.80 4.72 -7.07
C ARG A 88 9.48 3.45 -6.29
N CYS A 89 8.27 3.34 -5.76
CA CYS A 89 7.82 2.16 -5.04
C CYS A 89 7.83 0.89 -5.90
N LEU A 90 7.40 1.00 -7.17
CA LEU A 90 7.43 -0.14 -8.10
C LEU A 90 8.85 -0.52 -8.52
N GLN A 91 9.79 0.43 -8.56
CA GLN A 91 11.20 0.14 -8.80
C GLN A 91 11.89 -0.51 -7.59
N GLN A 92 11.56 -0.05 -6.38
CA GLN A 92 12.18 -0.54 -5.15
C GLN A 92 11.65 -1.91 -4.73
N PHE A 93 10.38 -2.22 -5.01
CA PHE A 93 9.74 -3.49 -4.65
C PHE A 93 9.15 -4.17 -5.89
N PRO A 94 10.00 -4.82 -6.71
CA PRO A 94 9.54 -5.53 -7.91
C PRO A 94 8.60 -6.69 -7.57
N ILE A 95 7.68 -6.97 -8.50
CA ILE A 95 6.62 -7.99 -8.40
C ILE A 95 6.80 -9.14 -9.39
N ASN A 96 7.98 -9.25 -10.00
CA ASN A 96 8.38 -10.22 -11.00
C ASN A 96 9.48 -11.11 -10.44
#